data_AF-A0A4Y9YGI2-F1
#
_entry.id   AF-A0A4Y9YGI2-F1
#
_cell.length_a   1.000
_cell.length_b   1.000
_cell.length_c   1.000
_cell.angle_alpha   90.00
_cell.angle_beta   90.00
_cell.angle_gamma   90.00
#
_symmetry.space_group_name_H-M   'P 1'
#
loop_
_entity.id
_entity.type
_entity.pdbx_description
1 polymer ?
#
loop_
_entity_poly.entity_id
_entity_poly.type
_entity_poly.pdbx_seq_one_letter_code
_entity_poly.pdbx_strand_id
1 'polypeptide(L)'
;MQRLTVRSTSPPHSFPDTYNSATATMVTAGALAIQMRMLRDRLGLEHASGTSRSRRQCVAELTGLVTKNTDDSWGACFRAELPITLFHIIRDNHTYDDIDYCLRVVDLFTYIIAPACFGDEATGRAVADCVLAWGDDLWKVLFSVREKIAAGNRANPRLGASFARLVEAYNHLCNRRGSYPKLLETDFGYFAVFTWMHHMKFGKDDTALQTFDSLCRSSSLSDCNSFCKTAMAYFGGPDAVAQRFNYELRQPDLSKENFADCTRALSIFGGLLEDDSIVPALARQDVLKSLYDTLRKQNNSQSDREEWNAIRKLPGLLWYDRFEGVDTDEWLQLYDNVRQFGLTDSIYDPHYAVLDRTVRHYWKPTADILNGYITSGIVARDDRNLVKMLEAWNTLGRTFRLQ
;
A
#
# COMPACT_ATOMS: atom_id res chain seq x y z
N MET A 1 -44.31 -25.37 -13.77
CA MET A 1 -43.60 -25.35 -15.07
C MET A 1 -43.57 -23.92 -15.59
N GLN A 2 -42.45 -23.21 -15.40
CA GLN A 2 -42.15 -21.96 -16.10
C GLN A 2 -40.63 -21.73 -16.03
N ARG A 3 -40.03 -21.49 -17.21
CA ARG A 3 -38.58 -21.41 -17.46
C ARG A 3 -38.04 -20.05 -16.98
N LEU A 4 -36.95 -20.07 -16.22
CA LEU A 4 -36.11 -18.90 -15.95
C LEU A 4 -35.09 -18.74 -17.10
N THR A 5 -35.08 -17.56 -17.71
CA THR A 5 -34.06 -17.16 -18.70
C THR A 5 -33.19 -16.10 -18.05
N VAL A 6 -31.89 -16.37 -17.98
CA VAL A 6 -30.86 -15.47 -17.45
C VAL A 6 -30.57 -14.38 -18.48
N ARG A 7 -30.74 -13.11 -18.11
CA ARG A 7 -30.25 -11.96 -18.89
C ARG A 7 -28.95 -11.44 -18.26
N SER A 8 -27.86 -11.68 -18.98
CA SER A 8 -26.58 -10.99 -18.84
C SER A 8 -26.76 -9.51 -19.21
N THR A 9 -26.26 -8.60 -18.38
CA THR A 9 -26.19 -7.16 -18.66
C THR A 9 -24.72 -6.75 -18.71
N SER A 10 -24.24 -6.49 -19.93
CA SER A 10 -22.96 -5.81 -20.18
C SER A 10 -23.12 -4.31 -19.94
N PRO A 11 -22.06 -3.58 -19.53
CA PRO A 11 -22.13 -2.13 -19.39
C PRO A 11 -21.99 -1.40 -20.75
N PRO A 12 -22.55 -0.18 -20.87
CA PRO A 12 -22.62 0.55 -22.13
C PRO A 12 -21.47 1.56 -22.26
N HIS A 13 -20.69 1.51 -23.33
CA HIS A 13 -20.05 2.70 -23.89
C HIS A 13 -19.91 2.52 -25.41
N SER A 14 -20.86 3.12 -26.11
CA SER A 14 -20.86 3.34 -27.56
C SER A 14 -19.94 4.52 -27.89
N PHE A 15 -18.98 4.29 -28.80
CA PHE A 15 -18.28 5.36 -29.53
C PHE A 15 -18.93 5.55 -30.90
N PRO A 16 -18.96 6.79 -31.45
CA PRO A 16 -19.62 7.06 -32.71
C PRO A 16 -18.77 6.57 -33.89
N ASP A 17 -19.39 5.75 -34.74
CA ASP A 17 -18.89 5.42 -36.07
C ASP A 17 -18.80 6.69 -36.93
N THR A 18 -17.59 7.12 -37.25
CA THR A 18 -17.33 7.94 -38.44
C THR A 18 -16.18 7.32 -39.21
N TYR A 19 -16.55 6.56 -40.23
CA TYR A 19 -15.68 6.12 -41.31
C TYR A 19 -15.08 7.36 -41.99
N ASN A 20 -13.80 7.61 -41.77
CA ASN A 20 -12.97 8.35 -42.72
C ASN A 20 -11.83 7.43 -43.17
N SER A 21 -11.96 7.02 -44.44
CA SER A 21 -10.95 6.33 -45.23
C SER A 21 -9.64 7.14 -45.24
N ALA A 22 -8.67 6.68 -44.47
CA ALA A 22 -7.26 7.01 -44.66
C ALA A 22 -6.46 5.70 -44.58
N THR A 23 -5.65 5.48 -45.60
CA THR A 23 -4.70 4.37 -45.77
C THR A 23 -3.81 4.20 -44.53
N ALA A 24 -4.21 3.31 -43.63
CA ALA A 24 -3.37 2.88 -42.51
C ALA A 24 -2.25 2.00 -43.08
N THR A 25 -1.09 2.58 -43.31
CA THR A 25 0.14 1.82 -43.56
C THR A 25 0.38 0.96 -42.33
N MET A 26 0.28 -0.37 -42.45
CA MET A 26 0.74 -1.29 -41.41
C MET A 26 2.23 -1.02 -41.17
N VAL A 27 2.55 -0.24 -40.13
CA VAL A 27 3.92 -0.08 -39.66
C VAL A 27 4.33 -1.43 -39.09
N THR A 28 5.30 -2.09 -39.71
CA THR A 28 5.81 -3.37 -39.21
C THR A 28 6.49 -3.18 -37.86
N ALA A 29 6.47 -4.21 -37.00
CA ALA A 29 7.14 -4.20 -35.69
C ALA A 29 8.63 -3.80 -35.74
N GLY A 30 9.30 -4.01 -36.89
CA GLY A 30 10.67 -3.58 -37.15
C GLY A 30 10.79 -2.08 -37.42
N ALA A 31 9.89 -1.51 -38.24
CA ALA A 31 9.86 -0.08 -38.51
C ALA A 31 9.53 0.73 -37.24
N LEU A 32 8.63 0.22 -36.39
CA LEU A 32 8.31 0.83 -35.11
C LEU A 32 9.51 0.83 -34.15
N ALA A 33 10.26 -0.28 -34.07
CA ALA A 33 11.45 -0.37 -33.24
C ALA A 33 12.55 0.60 -33.68
N ILE A 34 12.72 0.82 -34.99
CA ILE A 34 13.67 1.81 -35.52
C ILE A 34 13.25 3.23 -35.13
N GLN A 35 11.96 3.57 -35.29
CA GLN A 35 11.45 4.89 -34.90
C GLN A 35 11.62 5.14 -33.40
N MET A 36 11.30 4.16 -32.55
CA MET A 36 11.51 4.25 -31.10
C MET A 36 12.99 4.41 -30.76
N ARG A 37 13.88 3.70 -31.44
CA ARG A 37 15.34 3.82 -31.26
C ARG A 37 15.83 5.23 -31.58
N MET A 38 15.40 5.80 -32.70
CA MET A 38 15.76 7.17 -33.08
C MET A 38 15.29 8.20 -32.04
N LEU A 39 14.06 8.07 -31.55
CA LEU A 39 13.53 8.97 -30.51
C LEU A 39 14.20 8.77 -29.15
N ARG A 40 14.55 7.54 -28.78
CA ARG A 40 15.35 7.23 -27.59
C ARG A 40 16.73 7.89 -27.68
N ASP A 41 17.41 7.76 -28.81
CA ASP A 41 18.74 8.35 -29.00
C ASP A 41 18.66 9.88 -28.90
N ARG A 42 17.62 10.48 -29.51
CA ARG A 42 17.31 11.90 -29.34
C ARG A 42 17.05 12.26 -27.88
N LEU A 43 16.26 11.47 -27.16
CA LEU A 43 16.00 11.68 -25.73
C LEU A 43 17.30 11.68 -24.92
N GLY A 44 18.23 10.77 -25.20
CA GLY A 44 19.55 10.73 -24.54
C GLY A 44 20.37 12.00 -24.76
N LEU A 45 20.39 12.53 -26.00
CA LEU A 45 21.07 13.79 -26.33
C LEU A 45 20.42 15.00 -25.63
N GLU A 46 19.08 15.05 -25.65
CA GLU A 46 18.31 16.14 -25.05
C GLU A 46 18.35 16.11 -23.52
N HIS A 47 18.46 14.93 -22.91
CA HIS A 47 18.71 14.75 -21.48
C HIS A 47 20.05 15.39 -21.11
N ALA A 48 21.12 15.04 -21.83
CA ALA A 48 22.47 15.53 -21.54
C ALA A 48 22.67 17.04 -21.74
N SER A 49 22.04 17.63 -22.76
CA SER A 49 22.36 19.02 -23.17
C SER A 49 21.19 19.84 -23.70
N GLY A 50 20.00 19.24 -23.77
CA GLY A 50 18.80 19.86 -24.32
C GLY A 50 18.11 20.84 -23.39
N THR A 51 17.07 21.48 -23.89
CA THR A 51 16.18 22.35 -23.10
C THR A 51 15.09 21.55 -22.40
N SER A 52 14.51 22.09 -21.32
CA SER A 52 13.31 21.51 -20.68
C SER A 52 12.18 21.22 -21.69
N ARG A 53 11.95 22.12 -22.66
CA ARG A 53 10.91 21.96 -23.67
C ARG A 53 11.21 20.79 -24.61
N SER A 54 12.44 20.70 -25.12
CA SER A 54 12.84 19.64 -26.06
C SER A 54 12.86 18.27 -25.38
N ARG A 55 13.33 18.17 -24.13
CA ARG A 55 13.24 16.95 -23.31
C ARG A 55 11.81 16.46 -23.15
N ARG A 56 10.90 17.33 -22.71
CA ARG A 56 9.47 17.01 -22.53
C ARG A 56 8.80 16.60 -23.84
N GLN A 57 9.15 17.25 -24.94
CA GLN A 57 8.65 16.89 -26.27
C GLN A 57 9.12 15.50 -26.71
N CYS A 58 10.39 15.14 -26.50
CA CYS A 58 10.89 13.81 -26.82
C CYS A 58 10.14 12.71 -26.06
N VAL A 59 9.92 12.90 -24.76
CA VAL A 59 9.17 11.91 -23.97
C VAL A 59 7.71 11.85 -24.44
N ALA A 60 7.08 12.98 -24.76
CA ALA A 60 5.71 12.98 -25.28
C ALA A 60 5.57 12.24 -26.62
N GLU A 61 6.53 12.41 -27.53
CA GLU A 61 6.58 11.68 -28.80
C GLU A 61 6.78 10.17 -28.57
N LEU A 62 7.70 9.79 -27.68
CA LEU A 62 7.89 8.40 -27.27
C LEU A 62 6.62 7.82 -26.66
N THR A 63 6.00 8.49 -25.69
CA THR A 63 4.73 8.06 -25.09
C THR A 63 3.68 7.85 -26.18
N GLY A 64 3.53 8.78 -27.11
CA GLY A 64 2.59 8.65 -28.22
C GLY A 64 2.86 7.48 -29.16
N LEU A 65 4.11 7.01 -29.29
CA LEU A 65 4.44 5.78 -30.01
C LEU A 65 4.12 4.53 -29.19
N VAL A 66 4.44 4.51 -27.89
CA VAL A 66 4.19 3.34 -27.03
C VAL A 66 2.69 3.14 -26.81
N THR A 67 1.91 4.20 -26.58
CA THR A 67 0.48 4.10 -26.24
C THR A 67 -0.43 3.80 -27.43
N LYS A 68 0.09 3.74 -28.67
CA LYS A 68 -0.71 3.40 -29.86
C LYS A 68 -1.17 1.92 -29.91
N ASN A 69 -0.89 1.15 -28.85
CA ASN A 69 -1.53 -0.12 -28.49
C ASN A 69 -1.61 -1.15 -29.62
N THR A 70 -0.48 -1.37 -30.29
CA THR A 70 -0.27 -2.57 -31.10
C THR A 70 0.53 -3.55 -30.25
N ASP A 71 0.23 -4.86 -30.29
CA ASP A 71 1.03 -5.88 -29.58
C ASP A 71 2.53 -5.77 -29.94
N ASP A 72 2.81 -5.29 -31.16
CA ASP A 72 4.14 -4.98 -31.68
C ASP A 72 4.89 -3.84 -30.95
N SER A 73 4.17 -2.91 -30.30
CA SER A 73 4.76 -1.73 -29.65
C SER A 73 5.59 -2.07 -28.42
N TRP A 74 5.21 -3.08 -27.64
CA TRP A 74 5.95 -3.52 -26.46
C TRP A 74 7.25 -4.21 -26.82
N GLY A 75 7.20 -5.12 -27.80
CA GLY A 75 8.41 -5.74 -28.36
C GLY A 75 9.33 -4.72 -29.02
N ALA A 76 8.77 -3.70 -29.66
CA ALA A 76 9.54 -2.59 -30.23
C ALA A 76 10.25 -1.76 -29.15
N CYS A 77 9.59 -1.46 -28.02
CA CYS A 77 10.19 -0.73 -26.89
C CYS A 77 11.44 -1.45 -26.36
N PHE A 78 11.36 -2.77 -26.21
CA PHE A 78 12.47 -3.56 -25.69
C PHE A 78 13.60 -3.72 -26.70
N ARG A 79 13.30 -3.96 -27.99
CA ARG A 79 14.33 -3.96 -29.06
C ARG A 79 14.98 -2.60 -29.26
N ALA A 80 14.30 -1.54 -28.86
CA ALA A 80 14.83 -0.20 -28.78
C ALA A 80 15.54 0.07 -27.45
N GLU A 81 15.62 -0.85 -26.49
CA GLU A 81 16.25 -0.65 -25.16
C GLU A 81 15.69 0.56 -24.40
N LEU A 82 14.45 0.96 -24.69
CA LEU A 82 13.83 2.13 -24.08
C LEU A 82 13.75 2.03 -22.54
N PRO A 83 13.41 0.87 -21.93
CA PRO A 83 13.40 0.74 -20.46
C PRO A 83 14.76 1.06 -19.83
N ILE A 84 15.86 0.62 -20.46
CA ILE A 84 17.23 0.85 -19.97
C ILE A 84 17.53 2.36 -20.00
N THR A 85 17.20 3.04 -21.09
CA THR A 85 17.41 4.49 -21.21
C THR A 85 16.59 5.26 -20.17
N LEU A 86 15.30 4.91 -20.00
CA LEU A 86 14.44 5.57 -19.01
C LEU A 86 14.95 5.31 -17.58
N PHE A 87 15.44 4.12 -17.28
CA PHE A 87 16.07 3.81 -16.01
C PHE A 87 17.29 4.70 -15.75
N HIS A 88 18.20 4.86 -16.72
CA HIS A 88 19.34 5.77 -16.58
C HIS A 88 18.93 7.24 -16.37
N ILE A 89 17.87 7.68 -17.05
CA ILE A 89 17.32 9.02 -16.86
C ILE A 89 16.76 9.17 -15.43
N ILE A 90 15.97 8.20 -14.95
CA ILE A 90 15.44 8.20 -13.58
C ILE A 90 16.58 8.25 -12.55
N ARG A 91 17.69 7.54 -12.81
CA ARG A 91 18.85 7.56 -11.91
C ARG A 91 19.57 8.90 -11.84
N ASP A 92 19.34 9.77 -12.82
CA ASP A 92 20.04 11.02 -12.93
C ASP A 92 19.36 12.11 -12.09
N ASN A 93 20.13 12.70 -11.17
CA ASN A 93 19.61 13.70 -10.24
C ASN A 93 19.04 14.94 -10.94
N HIS A 94 19.50 15.26 -12.15
CA HIS A 94 19.00 16.42 -12.89
C HIS A 94 17.59 16.20 -13.47
N THR A 95 17.11 14.96 -13.56
CA THR A 95 15.72 14.66 -13.96
C THR A 95 14.74 15.33 -13.01
N TYR A 96 15.08 15.40 -11.74
CA TYR A 96 14.23 15.93 -10.66
C TYR A 96 14.23 17.46 -10.58
N ASP A 97 15.07 18.15 -11.37
CA ASP A 97 15.10 19.61 -11.43
C ASP A 97 14.00 20.17 -12.36
N ASP A 98 13.44 19.32 -13.24
CA ASP A 98 12.26 19.63 -14.07
C ASP A 98 11.12 18.65 -13.74
N ILE A 99 10.17 19.13 -12.94
CA ILE A 99 9.03 18.33 -12.42
C ILE A 99 8.21 17.72 -13.56
N ASP A 100 7.94 18.48 -14.62
CA ASP A 100 7.13 18.01 -15.75
C ASP A 100 7.87 16.97 -16.58
N TYR A 101 9.19 17.11 -16.69
CA TYR A 101 10.04 16.10 -17.33
C TYR A 101 10.09 14.81 -16.50
N CYS A 102 10.39 14.91 -15.21
CA CYS A 102 10.39 13.79 -14.28
C CYS A 102 9.06 13.01 -14.32
N LEU A 103 7.93 13.72 -14.21
CA LEU A 103 6.60 13.13 -14.30
C LEU A 103 6.42 12.29 -15.57
N ARG A 104 6.79 12.83 -16.73
CA ARG A 104 6.61 12.15 -18.02
C ARG A 104 7.50 10.92 -18.15
N VAL A 105 8.74 11.01 -17.66
CA VAL A 105 9.68 9.89 -17.67
C VAL A 105 9.16 8.76 -16.78
N VAL A 106 8.75 9.07 -15.55
CA VAL A 106 8.24 8.06 -14.60
C VAL A 106 6.92 7.47 -15.10
N ASP A 107 6.03 8.28 -15.70
CA ASP A 107 4.79 7.78 -16.32
C ASP A 107 5.06 6.81 -17.45
N LEU A 108 5.99 7.15 -18.37
CA LEU A 108 6.34 6.28 -19.48
C LEU A 108 7.00 5.00 -18.99
N PHE A 109 7.92 5.08 -18.03
CA PHE A 109 8.58 3.92 -17.45
C PHE A 109 7.57 2.98 -16.77
N THR A 110 6.68 3.55 -15.95
CA THR A 110 5.60 2.80 -15.29
C THR A 110 4.64 2.16 -16.30
N TYR A 111 4.29 2.88 -17.38
CA TYR A 111 3.46 2.35 -18.45
C TYR A 111 4.09 1.13 -19.13
N ILE A 112 5.42 1.08 -19.24
CA ILE A 112 6.13 -0.08 -19.80
C ILE A 112 6.20 -1.25 -18.81
N ILE A 113 6.32 -0.97 -17.52
CA ILE A 113 6.40 -2.01 -16.49
C ILE A 113 5.05 -2.69 -16.25
N ALA A 114 3.95 -1.93 -16.16
CA ALA A 114 2.66 -2.47 -15.72
C ALA A 114 2.15 -3.65 -16.58
N PRO A 115 2.25 -3.63 -17.92
CA PRO A 115 1.89 -4.79 -18.76
C PRO A 115 2.86 -5.97 -18.64
N ALA A 116 4.13 -5.74 -18.29
CA ALA A 116 5.12 -6.81 -18.13
C ALA A 116 4.78 -7.78 -16.97
N CYS A 117 3.92 -7.34 -16.04
CA CYS A 117 3.34 -8.17 -14.97
C CYS A 117 2.44 -9.29 -15.51
N PHE A 118 1.82 -9.08 -16.68
CA PHE A 118 0.84 -9.99 -17.30
C PHE A 118 1.31 -10.58 -18.63
N GLY A 119 2.48 -10.17 -19.13
CA GLY A 119 3.08 -10.73 -20.32
C GLY A 119 3.56 -12.17 -20.08
N ASP A 120 2.77 -13.13 -20.54
CA ASP A 120 3.14 -14.55 -20.59
C ASP A 120 4.11 -14.87 -21.74
N GLU A 121 4.25 -13.95 -22.69
CA GLU A 121 5.18 -14.07 -23.82
C GLU A 121 6.64 -13.83 -23.41
N ALA A 122 7.58 -14.39 -24.19
CA ALA A 122 9.02 -14.26 -23.97
C ALA A 122 9.49 -12.80 -23.80
N THR A 123 8.86 -11.86 -24.52
CA THR A 123 9.14 -10.42 -24.43
C THR A 123 8.73 -9.83 -23.08
N GLY A 124 7.54 -10.19 -22.57
CA GLY A 124 7.07 -9.72 -21.26
C GLY A 124 7.92 -10.25 -20.11
N ARG A 125 8.42 -11.48 -20.24
CA ARG A 125 9.36 -12.07 -19.28
C ARG A 125 10.70 -11.34 -19.26
N ALA A 126 11.30 -11.05 -20.41
CA ALA A 126 12.57 -10.33 -20.48
C ALA A 126 12.51 -8.93 -19.85
N VAL A 127 11.40 -8.20 -20.05
CA VAL A 127 11.17 -6.89 -19.42
C VAL A 127 11.06 -7.03 -17.90
N ALA A 128 10.25 -8.00 -17.44
CA ALA A 128 10.10 -8.28 -16.01
C ALA A 128 11.44 -8.60 -15.34
N ASP A 129 12.24 -9.49 -15.94
CA ASP A 129 13.52 -9.92 -15.39
C ASP A 129 14.53 -8.75 -15.32
N CYS A 130 14.56 -7.89 -16.35
CA CYS A 130 15.40 -6.69 -16.33
C CYS A 130 15.01 -5.72 -15.22
N VAL A 131 13.71 -5.43 -15.07
CA VAL A 131 13.21 -4.48 -14.06
C VAL A 131 13.44 -5.02 -12.65
N LEU A 132 13.25 -6.31 -12.43
CA LEU A 132 13.56 -6.95 -11.14
C LEU A 132 15.06 -6.91 -10.84
N ALA A 133 15.91 -7.14 -11.84
CA ALA A 133 17.37 -7.06 -11.68
C ALA A 133 17.85 -5.63 -11.34
N TRP A 134 17.12 -4.59 -11.76
CA TRP A 134 17.43 -3.19 -11.45
C TRP A 134 16.75 -2.69 -10.18
N GLY A 135 15.88 -3.49 -9.55
CA GLY A 135 15.05 -3.08 -8.43
C GLY A 135 15.82 -2.37 -7.32
N ASP A 136 16.87 -3.00 -6.81
CA ASP A 136 17.66 -2.47 -5.70
C ASP A 136 18.25 -1.09 -6.03
N ASP A 137 18.85 -0.95 -7.21
CA ASP A 137 19.43 0.31 -7.68
C ASP A 137 18.36 1.38 -7.93
N LEU A 138 17.20 0.99 -8.49
CA LEU A 138 16.08 1.89 -8.72
C LEU A 138 15.60 2.50 -7.41
N TRP A 139 15.26 1.64 -6.45
CA TRP A 139 14.67 2.09 -5.18
C TRP A 139 15.66 2.87 -4.35
N LYS A 140 16.93 2.50 -4.37
CA LYS A 140 18.00 3.27 -3.71
C LYS A 140 18.11 4.68 -4.27
N VAL A 141 18.08 4.85 -5.58
CA VAL A 141 18.14 6.19 -6.17
C VAL A 141 16.88 6.98 -5.85
N LEU A 142 15.69 6.41 -6.04
CA LEU A 142 14.42 7.07 -5.71
C LEU A 142 14.36 7.51 -4.25
N PHE A 143 14.83 6.67 -3.34
CA PHE A 143 14.89 7.00 -1.92
C PHE A 143 15.91 8.11 -1.62
N SER A 144 17.04 8.16 -2.32
CA SER A 144 18.04 9.22 -2.15
C SER A 144 17.55 10.61 -2.57
N VAL A 145 16.63 10.68 -3.53
CA VAL A 145 16.05 11.94 -4.06
C VAL A 145 14.63 12.21 -3.55
N ARG A 146 14.17 11.45 -2.55
CA ARG A 146 12.80 11.49 -2.02
C ARG A 146 12.34 12.90 -1.64
N GLU A 147 13.21 13.72 -1.04
CA GLU A 147 12.87 15.10 -0.66
C GLU A 147 12.58 16.00 -1.88
N LYS A 148 13.31 15.81 -2.98
CA LYS A 148 13.01 16.49 -4.25
C LYS A 148 11.66 16.04 -4.80
N ILE A 149 11.35 14.75 -4.70
CA ILE A 149 10.05 14.20 -5.12
C ILE A 149 8.91 14.79 -4.28
N ALA A 150 9.05 14.86 -2.95
CA ALA A 150 8.04 15.49 -2.08
C ALA A 150 7.87 16.98 -2.38
N ALA A 151 8.95 17.72 -2.60
CA ALA A 151 8.89 19.11 -3.03
C ALA A 151 8.18 19.27 -4.39
N GLY A 152 8.52 18.42 -5.36
CA GLY A 152 7.88 18.38 -6.67
C GLY A 152 6.40 18.01 -6.60
N ASN A 153 6.01 17.09 -5.72
CA ASN A 153 4.62 16.69 -5.51
C ASN A 153 3.78 17.85 -4.94
N ARG A 154 4.34 18.65 -4.03
CA ARG A 154 3.67 19.86 -3.52
C ARG A 154 3.40 20.88 -4.62
N ALA A 155 4.30 20.98 -5.60
CA ALA A 155 4.14 21.88 -6.75
C ALA A 155 3.23 21.29 -7.84
N ASN A 156 3.27 19.98 -8.06
CA ASN A 156 2.45 19.27 -9.03
C ASN A 156 2.04 17.88 -8.48
N PRO A 157 0.81 17.74 -7.93
CA PRO A 157 0.34 16.49 -7.33
C PRO A 157 0.32 15.28 -8.27
N ARG A 158 0.32 15.52 -9.60
CA ARG A 158 0.41 14.44 -10.58
C ARG A 158 1.74 13.70 -10.52
N LEU A 159 2.80 14.33 -9.99
CA LEU A 159 4.08 13.67 -9.78
C LEU A 159 3.96 12.58 -8.71
N GLY A 160 3.30 12.86 -7.57
CA GLY A 160 3.05 11.85 -6.55
C GLY A 160 2.21 10.68 -7.07
N ALA A 161 1.17 10.97 -7.86
CA ALA A 161 0.38 9.93 -8.52
C ALA A 161 1.19 9.08 -9.51
N SER A 162 2.22 9.65 -10.16
CA SER A 162 3.16 8.92 -11.02
C SER A 162 4.00 7.92 -10.22
N PHE A 163 4.59 8.36 -9.11
CA PHE A 163 5.39 7.48 -8.25
C PHE A 163 4.54 6.43 -7.52
N ALA A 164 3.32 6.76 -7.10
CA ALA A 164 2.40 5.80 -6.52
C ALA A 164 2.05 4.67 -7.52
N ARG A 165 1.84 5.00 -8.80
CA ARG A 165 1.67 3.99 -9.86
C ARG A 165 2.92 3.15 -10.07
N LEU A 166 4.11 3.75 -9.98
CA LEU A 166 5.36 2.99 -10.11
C LEU A 166 5.51 1.96 -8.98
N VAL A 167 5.22 2.36 -7.74
CA VAL A 167 5.21 1.47 -6.57
C VAL A 167 4.22 0.33 -6.77
N GLU A 168 2.99 0.64 -7.19
CA GLU A 168 1.95 -0.35 -7.48
C GLU A 168 2.37 -1.32 -8.60
N ALA A 169 2.86 -0.80 -9.72
CA ALA A 169 3.29 -1.61 -10.86
C ALA A 169 4.43 -2.57 -10.47
N TYR A 170 5.41 -2.10 -9.70
CA TYR A 170 6.50 -2.94 -9.22
C TYR A 170 6.04 -3.97 -8.18
N ASN A 171 5.14 -3.59 -7.27
CA ASN A 171 4.53 -4.53 -6.32
C ASN A 171 3.81 -5.67 -7.05
N HIS A 172 3.01 -5.34 -8.07
CA HIS A 172 2.36 -6.34 -8.93
C HIS A 172 3.36 -7.23 -9.66
N LEU A 173 4.47 -6.66 -10.15
CA LEU A 173 5.54 -7.40 -10.81
C LEU A 173 6.16 -8.44 -9.88
N CYS A 174 6.58 -8.02 -8.68
CA CYS A 174 7.13 -8.88 -7.64
C CYS A 174 6.16 -10.00 -7.27
N ASN A 175 4.87 -9.67 -7.09
CA ASN A 175 3.83 -10.63 -6.74
C ASN A 175 3.66 -11.70 -7.81
N ARG A 176 3.54 -11.29 -9.07
CA ARG A 176 3.32 -12.21 -10.19
C ARG A 176 4.52 -13.11 -10.44
N ARG A 177 5.74 -12.63 -10.19
CA ARG A 177 6.99 -13.38 -10.41
C ARG A 177 7.48 -14.12 -9.17
N GLY A 178 6.79 -14.02 -8.03
CA GLY A 178 7.25 -14.62 -6.77
C GLY A 178 8.63 -14.13 -6.32
N SER A 179 9.02 -12.94 -6.74
CA SER A 179 10.35 -12.35 -6.55
C SER A 179 10.26 -11.10 -5.68
N TYR A 180 9.54 -11.22 -4.55
CA TYR A 180 9.42 -10.11 -3.60
C TYR A 180 10.78 -9.82 -2.97
N PRO A 181 11.22 -8.55 -2.94
CA PRO A 181 12.40 -8.17 -2.19
C PRO A 181 12.15 -8.40 -0.70
N LYS A 182 13.21 -8.74 0.04
CA LYS A 182 13.10 -8.76 1.51
C LYS A 182 12.96 -7.34 2.03
N LEU A 183 12.16 -7.19 3.09
CA LEU A 183 11.76 -5.91 3.65
C LEU A 183 12.94 -4.99 4.01
N LEU A 184 14.05 -5.55 4.48
CA LEU A 184 15.25 -4.80 4.90
C LEU A 184 16.37 -4.73 3.86
N GLU A 185 16.33 -5.54 2.81
CA GLU A 185 17.42 -5.62 1.83
C GLU A 185 17.37 -4.49 0.79
N THR A 186 16.19 -3.89 0.60
CA THR A 186 15.95 -2.89 -0.45
C THR A 186 15.25 -1.66 0.10
N ASP A 187 15.47 -0.51 -0.54
CA ASP A 187 14.78 0.73 -0.20
C ASP A 187 13.31 0.77 -0.68
N PHE A 188 12.81 -0.31 -1.29
CA PHE A 188 11.44 -0.36 -1.83
C PHE A 188 10.39 -0.16 -0.73
N GLY A 189 10.52 -0.88 0.38
CA GLY A 189 9.60 -0.74 1.52
C GLY A 189 9.62 0.67 2.09
N TYR A 190 10.82 1.25 2.28
CA TYR A 190 10.95 2.62 2.78
C TYR A 190 10.34 3.63 1.81
N PHE A 191 10.52 3.45 0.51
CA PHE A 191 9.92 4.32 -0.48
C PHE A 191 8.39 4.19 -0.52
N ALA A 192 7.83 2.98 -0.36
CA ALA A 192 6.38 2.79 -0.24
C ALA A 192 5.81 3.48 1.01
N VAL A 193 6.46 3.38 2.17
CA VAL A 193 6.01 4.13 3.36
C VAL A 193 6.19 5.64 3.15
N PHE A 194 7.25 6.07 2.47
CA PHE A 194 7.45 7.48 2.12
C PHE A 194 6.33 8.03 1.23
N THR A 195 5.91 7.31 0.18
CA THR A 195 4.81 7.73 -0.68
C THR A 195 3.51 7.86 0.11
N TRP A 196 3.23 6.91 1.01
CA TRP A 196 2.12 7.01 1.94
C TRP A 196 2.21 8.25 2.84
N MET A 197 3.35 8.45 3.52
CA MET A 197 3.58 9.58 4.44
C MET A 197 3.39 10.95 3.77
N HIS A 198 3.72 11.06 2.49
CA HIS A 198 3.63 12.32 1.74
C HIS A 198 2.37 12.46 0.87
N HIS A 199 1.31 11.70 1.18
CA HIS A 199 0.01 11.75 0.50
C HIS A 199 0.10 11.52 -1.02
N MET A 200 1.07 10.73 -1.46
CA MET A 200 1.20 10.36 -2.86
C MET A 200 0.24 9.21 -3.15
N LYS A 201 -0.94 9.54 -3.68
CA LYS A 201 -2.00 8.56 -3.96
C LYS A 201 -2.24 8.41 -5.46
N PHE A 202 -2.65 7.21 -5.86
CA PHE A 202 -3.15 6.93 -7.20
C PHE A 202 -4.44 6.11 -7.12
N GLY A 203 -5.48 6.54 -7.83
CA GLY A 203 -6.79 5.90 -7.75
C GLY A 203 -7.49 6.16 -6.42
N LYS A 204 -8.42 5.25 -6.06
CA LYS A 204 -9.19 5.32 -4.80
C LYS A 204 -8.52 4.58 -3.64
N ASP A 205 -7.58 3.69 -3.96
CA ASP A 205 -6.96 2.79 -3.00
C ASP A 205 -5.54 3.25 -2.64
N ASP A 206 -5.14 3.06 -1.39
CA ASP A 206 -3.80 3.40 -0.91
C ASP A 206 -2.82 2.26 -1.21
N THR A 207 -2.35 2.22 -2.46
CA THR A 207 -1.45 1.17 -2.97
C THR A 207 -0.11 1.09 -2.21
N ALA A 208 0.27 2.17 -1.54
CA ALA A 208 1.47 2.24 -0.71
C ALA A 208 1.33 1.37 0.55
N LEU A 209 0.20 1.47 1.26
CA LEU A 209 -0.07 0.62 2.43
C LEU A 209 -0.25 -0.86 2.05
N GLN A 210 -0.85 -1.14 0.90
CA GLN A 210 -0.99 -2.52 0.38
C GLN A 210 0.36 -3.15 0.04
N THR A 211 1.27 -2.36 -0.54
CA THR A 211 2.64 -2.76 -0.81
C THR A 211 3.39 -3.05 0.49
N PHE A 212 3.25 -2.15 1.48
CA PHE A 212 3.85 -2.33 2.80
C PHE A 212 3.34 -3.60 3.51
N ASP A 213 2.01 -3.84 3.56
CA ASP A 213 1.44 -5.05 4.15
C ASP A 213 1.94 -6.31 3.43
N SER A 214 2.06 -6.27 2.10
CA SER A 214 2.55 -7.38 1.29
C SER A 214 4.02 -7.73 1.59
N LEU A 215 4.89 -6.73 1.77
CA LEU A 215 6.30 -6.91 2.19
C LEU A 215 6.41 -7.45 3.62
N CYS A 216 5.51 -7.05 4.52
CA CYS A 216 5.53 -7.51 5.91
C CYS A 216 5.04 -8.96 6.06
N ARG A 217 4.13 -9.43 5.20
CA ARG A 217 3.59 -10.81 5.26
C ARG A 217 4.66 -11.90 5.10
N SER A 218 5.71 -11.62 4.32
CA SER A 218 6.81 -12.56 4.08
C SER A 218 8.00 -12.35 5.02
N SER A 219 7.94 -11.37 5.92
CA SER A 219 9.05 -10.96 6.78
C SER A 219 8.88 -11.46 8.22
N SER A 220 10.00 -11.62 8.92
CA SER A 220 9.97 -11.97 10.34
C SER A 220 9.50 -10.77 11.18
N LEU A 221 8.98 -11.02 12.39
CA LEU A 221 8.62 -9.94 13.31
C LEU A 221 9.80 -9.03 13.63
N SER A 222 11.01 -9.60 13.77
CA SER A 222 12.24 -8.83 14.01
C SER A 222 12.57 -7.89 12.85
N ASP A 223 12.37 -8.34 11.61
CA ASP A 223 12.62 -7.51 10.43
C ASP A 223 11.59 -6.39 10.32
N CYS A 224 10.31 -6.70 10.55
CA CYS A 224 9.24 -5.70 10.60
C CYS A 224 9.52 -4.64 11.68
N ASN A 225 9.95 -5.05 12.88
CA ASN A 225 10.26 -4.13 13.96
C ASN A 225 11.44 -3.20 13.59
N SER A 226 12.51 -3.78 13.06
CA SER A 226 13.70 -3.02 12.61
C SER A 226 13.36 -2.04 11.49
N PHE A 227 12.52 -2.48 10.54
CA PHE A 227 12.01 -1.65 9.46
C PHE A 227 11.19 -0.48 10.00
N CYS A 228 10.19 -0.73 10.85
CA CYS A 228 9.33 0.32 11.41
C CYS A 228 10.10 1.35 12.21
N LYS A 229 11.08 0.92 13.03
CA LYS A 229 11.98 1.83 13.75
C LYS A 229 12.75 2.74 12.80
N THR A 230 13.33 2.18 11.75
CA THR A 230 14.09 2.95 10.74
C THR A 230 13.16 3.88 9.94
N ALA A 231 11.99 3.40 9.54
CA ALA A 231 10.99 4.18 8.83
C ALA A 231 10.53 5.39 9.65
N MET A 232 10.20 5.20 10.93
CA MET A 232 9.84 6.32 11.82
C MET A 232 10.97 7.35 11.91
N ALA A 233 12.23 6.91 12.03
CA ALA A 233 13.38 7.81 12.04
C ALA A 233 13.51 8.64 10.74
N TYR A 234 13.21 8.04 9.58
CA TYR A 234 13.24 8.76 8.31
C TYR A 234 12.10 9.76 8.13
N PHE A 235 10.93 9.49 8.70
CA PHE A 235 9.70 10.23 8.38
C PHE A 235 9.24 11.18 9.48
N GLY A 236 10.18 11.74 10.26
CA GLY A 236 9.89 12.77 11.26
C GLY A 236 9.50 12.23 12.64
N GLY A 237 9.75 10.94 12.89
CA GLY A 237 9.54 10.30 14.18
C GLY A 237 8.12 9.76 14.41
N PRO A 238 7.88 9.18 15.61
CA PRO A 238 6.60 8.56 15.97
C PRO A 238 5.39 9.49 15.83
N ASP A 239 5.50 10.77 16.21
CA ASP A 239 4.39 11.72 16.14
C ASP A 239 3.95 12.02 14.70
N ALA A 240 4.87 12.13 13.75
CA ALA A 240 4.53 12.33 12.34
C ALA A 240 3.77 11.13 11.77
N VAL A 241 4.21 9.92 12.08
CA VAL A 241 3.54 8.68 11.65
C VAL A 241 2.16 8.55 12.32
N ALA A 242 2.05 8.86 13.61
CA ALA A 242 0.77 8.88 14.32
C ALA A 242 -0.22 9.91 13.73
N GLN A 243 0.25 11.12 13.42
CA GLN A 243 -0.55 12.13 12.72
C GLN A 243 -1.04 11.65 11.36
N ARG A 244 -0.20 10.91 10.63
CA ARG A 244 -0.58 10.35 9.34
C ARG A 244 -1.69 9.31 9.46
N PHE A 245 -1.58 8.39 10.42
CA PHE A 245 -2.66 7.44 10.73
C PHE A 245 -3.95 8.15 11.12
N ASN A 246 -3.86 9.17 11.98
CA ASN A 246 -5.00 9.98 12.39
C ASN A 246 -5.68 10.63 11.18
N TYR A 247 -4.90 11.21 10.27
CA TYR A 247 -5.40 11.83 9.05
C TYR A 247 -6.17 10.83 8.16
N GLU A 248 -5.63 9.63 7.95
CA GLU A 248 -6.30 8.60 7.13
C GLU A 248 -7.61 8.15 7.76
N LEU A 249 -7.60 7.86 9.07
CA LEU A 249 -8.81 7.42 9.76
C LEU A 249 -9.90 8.50 9.74
N ARG A 250 -9.54 9.78 9.76
CA ARG A 250 -10.50 10.90 9.73
C ARG A 250 -11.05 11.25 8.34
N GLN A 251 -10.64 10.55 7.27
CA GLN A 251 -11.16 10.85 5.93
C GLN A 251 -12.69 10.61 5.88
N PRO A 252 -13.51 11.59 5.46
CA PRO A 252 -14.96 11.45 5.43
C PRO A 252 -15.47 10.31 4.52
N ASP A 253 -14.70 10.01 3.47
CA ASP A 253 -14.98 9.04 2.42
C ASP A 253 -14.02 7.84 2.48
N LEU A 254 -13.49 7.52 3.66
CA LEU A 254 -12.58 6.38 3.84
C LEU A 254 -13.24 5.08 3.38
N SER A 255 -12.68 4.48 2.32
CA SER A 255 -13.10 3.16 1.84
C SER A 255 -12.77 2.07 2.84
N LYS A 256 -13.47 0.94 2.75
CA LYS A 256 -13.26 -0.20 3.64
C LYS A 256 -11.87 -0.81 3.46
N GLU A 257 -11.42 -0.85 2.22
CA GLU A 257 -10.10 -1.34 1.82
C GLU A 257 -9.01 -0.45 2.44
N ASN A 258 -9.14 0.87 2.31
CA ASN A 258 -8.18 1.82 2.91
C ASN A 258 -8.21 1.75 4.44
N PHE A 259 -9.39 1.56 5.05
CA PHE A 259 -9.49 1.34 6.48
C PHE A 259 -8.76 0.07 6.92
N ALA A 260 -8.95 -1.05 6.21
CA ALA A 260 -8.31 -2.31 6.51
C ALA A 260 -6.79 -2.22 6.35
N ASP A 261 -6.30 -1.59 5.29
CA ASP A 261 -4.87 -1.39 5.02
C ASP A 261 -4.24 -0.47 6.07
N CYS A 262 -4.91 0.63 6.42
CA CYS A 262 -4.51 1.55 7.49
C CYS A 262 -4.40 0.81 8.83
N THR A 263 -5.40 -0.02 9.16
CA THR A 263 -5.44 -0.79 10.41
C THR A 263 -4.37 -1.89 10.45
N ARG A 264 -4.10 -2.57 9.33
CA ARG A 264 -3.00 -3.55 9.22
C ARG A 264 -1.66 -2.87 9.41
N ALA A 265 -1.41 -1.74 8.75
CA ALA A 265 -0.18 -0.98 8.92
C ALA A 265 -0.03 -0.48 10.37
N LEU A 266 -1.11 0.03 10.97
CA LEU A 266 -1.14 0.43 12.37
C LEU A 266 -0.77 -0.72 13.31
N SER A 267 -1.24 -1.95 13.03
CA SER A 267 -0.86 -3.12 13.83
C SER A 267 0.62 -3.49 13.74
N ILE A 268 1.25 -3.23 12.59
CA ILE A 268 2.68 -3.51 12.37
C ILE A 268 3.52 -2.46 13.09
N PHE A 269 3.22 -1.16 12.93
CA PHE A 269 3.90 -0.08 13.65
C PHE A 269 3.65 -0.15 15.17
N GLY A 270 2.45 -0.53 15.59
CA GLY A 270 2.03 -0.67 16.98
C GLY A 270 2.59 -1.87 17.72
N GLY A 271 3.18 -2.84 17.01
CA GLY A 271 3.80 -4.02 17.60
C GLY A 271 5.15 -3.77 18.28
N LEU A 272 5.69 -2.54 18.19
CA LEU A 272 6.92 -2.13 18.83
C LEU A 272 6.72 -1.94 20.34
N LEU A 273 7.18 -2.91 21.14
CA LEU A 273 7.02 -2.95 22.61
C LEU A 273 8.22 -2.35 23.38
N GLU A 274 9.19 -1.73 22.69
CA GLU A 274 10.43 -1.19 23.29
C GLU A 274 10.44 0.36 23.30
N ASP A 275 11.53 0.97 23.78
CA ASP A 275 11.69 2.43 23.98
C ASP A 275 11.39 3.30 22.73
N ASP A 276 11.41 2.71 21.53
CA ASP A 276 11.03 3.36 20.26
C ASP A 276 9.56 3.12 19.87
N SER A 277 8.69 2.85 20.85
CA SER A 277 7.27 2.58 20.61
C SER A 277 6.56 3.78 19.99
N ILE A 278 5.75 3.52 18.95
CA ILE A 278 4.85 4.54 18.38
C ILE A 278 3.68 4.85 19.32
N VAL A 279 3.39 3.99 20.30
CA VAL A 279 2.09 4.03 20.98
C VAL A 279 1.85 5.32 21.79
N PRO A 280 2.82 5.89 22.53
CA PRO A 280 2.63 7.21 23.16
C PRO A 280 2.24 8.30 22.15
N ALA A 281 2.79 8.25 20.93
CA ALA A 281 2.43 9.19 19.89
C ALA A 281 1.01 8.95 19.35
N LEU A 282 0.56 7.69 19.25
CA LEU A 282 -0.81 7.38 18.85
C LEU A 282 -1.85 7.94 19.83
N ALA A 283 -1.56 7.84 21.14
CA ALA A 283 -2.39 8.41 22.20
C ALA A 283 -2.44 9.95 22.09
N ARG A 284 -1.27 10.61 22.04
CA ARG A 284 -1.17 12.07 21.90
C ARG A 284 -1.88 12.63 20.66
N GLN A 285 -1.94 11.85 19.58
CA GLN A 285 -2.55 12.27 18.31
C GLN A 285 -4.01 11.81 18.16
N ASP A 286 -4.65 11.30 19.22
CA ASP A 286 -6.05 10.82 19.20
C ASP A 286 -6.31 9.78 18.08
N VAL A 287 -5.34 8.91 17.77
CA VAL A 287 -5.49 7.92 16.68
C VAL A 287 -6.58 6.91 17.03
N LEU A 288 -6.64 6.49 18.29
CA LEU A 288 -7.62 5.50 18.76
C LEU A 288 -9.05 6.03 18.77
N LYS A 289 -9.23 7.30 19.17
CA LYS A 289 -10.52 7.98 19.02
C LYS A 289 -10.97 8.02 17.57
N SER A 290 -10.07 8.33 16.66
CA SER A 290 -10.38 8.38 15.22
C SER A 290 -10.66 6.99 14.65
N LEU A 291 -9.96 5.96 15.11
CA LEU A 291 -10.27 4.56 14.78
C LEU A 291 -11.70 4.22 15.22
N TYR A 292 -12.06 4.53 16.47
CA TYR A 292 -13.39 4.30 17.01
C TYR A 292 -14.50 5.08 16.26
N ASP A 293 -14.30 6.37 16.04
CA ASP A 293 -15.24 7.21 15.30
C ASP A 293 -15.49 6.68 13.88
N THR A 294 -14.44 6.16 13.25
CA THR A 294 -14.53 5.59 11.91
C THR A 294 -15.26 4.27 11.90
N LEU A 295 -14.94 3.36 12.84
CA LEU A 295 -15.70 2.12 13.03
C LEU A 295 -17.19 2.39 13.26
N ARG A 296 -17.52 3.39 14.09
CA ARG A 296 -18.92 3.77 14.37
C ARG A 296 -19.66 4.27 13.13
N LYS A 297 -18.96 4.92 12.19
CA LYS A 297 -19.55 5.50 10.97
C LYS A 297 -19.67 4.47 9.83
N GLN A 298 -18.97 3.35 9.90
CA GLN A 298 -19.06 2.30 8.89
C GLN A 298 -20.41 1.59 8.99
N ASN A 299 -21.39 2.05 8.20
CA ASN A 299 -22.70 1.40 8.12
C ASN A 299 -22.58 0.05 7.38
N ASN A 300 -23.00 -1.01 8.08
CA ASN A 300 -23.08 -2.41 7.64
C ASN A 300 -23.44 -2.59 6.17
N SER A 301 -22.53 -3.23 5.42
CA SER A 301 -22.84 -4.19 4.33
C SER A 301 -21.57 -4.49 3.51
N GLN A 302 -21.04 -5.70 3.67
CA GLN A 302 -20.31 -6.48 2.64
C GLN A 302 -18.78 -6.71 2.74
N SER A 303 -18.08 -6.43 3.85
CA SER A 303 -16.76 -7.09 4.08
C SER A 303 -16.30 -7.03 5.55
N ASP A 304 -17.15 -7.45 6.48
CA ASP A 304 -16.85 -7.46 7.92
C ASP A 304 -15.55 -8.26 8.22
N ARG A 305 -15.24 -9.26 7.39
CA ARG A 305 -14.10 -10.16 7.56
C ARG A 305 -12.73 -9.47 7.50
N GLU A 306 -12.51 -8.56 6.56
CA GLU A 306 -11.18 -7.95 6.37
C GLU A 306 -10.90 -6.88 7.41
N GLU A 307 -11.93 -6.12 7.76
CA GLU A 307 -11.96 -5.15 8.85
C GLU A 307 -11.67 -5.84 10.19
N TRP A 308 -12.41 -6.91 10.51
CA TRP A 308 -12.19 -7.70 11.72
C TRP A 308 -10.80 -8.35 11.76
N ASN A 309 -10.31 -8.88 10.63
CA ASN A 309 -8.96 -9.45 10.56
C ASN A 309 -7.86 -8.41 10.83
N ALA A 310 -8.11 -7.14 10.53
CA ALA A 310 -7.19 -6.04 10.82
C ALA A 310 -7.27 -5.62 12.30
N ILE A 311 -8.48 -5.43 12.84
CA ILE A 311 -8.70 -5.10 14.27
C ILE A 311 -8.10 -6.17 15.19
N ARG A 312 -8.27 -7.44 14.84
CA ARG A 312 -7.70 -8.62 15.53
C ARG A 312 -6.19 -8.59 15.70
N LYS A 313 -5.45 -7.83 14.87
CA LYS A 313 -4.00 -7.69 14.94
C LYS A 313 -3.54 -6.51 15.81
N LEU A 314 -4.45 -5.63 16.21
CA LEU A 314 -4.17 -4.51 17.10
C LEU A 314 -4.00 -4.80 18.61
N PRO A 315 -4.23 -6.00 19.20
CA PRO A 315 -4.30 -6.13 20.65
C PRO A 315 -3.15 -5.47 21.44
N GLY A 316 -1.90 -5.55 20.97
CA GLY A 316 -0.76 -4.86 21.59
C GLY A 316 -0.88 -3.34 21.70
N LEU A 317 -1.44 -2.70 20.67
CA LEU A 317 -1.63 -1.25 20.55
C LEU A 317 -2.81 -0.76 21.40
N LEU A 318 -3.81 -1.62 21.53
CA LEU A 318 -5.02 -1.41 22.32
C LEU A 318 -4.76 -1.51 23.85
N TRP A 319 -3.61 -2.05 24.26
CA TRP A 319 -3.25 -2.24 25.67
C TRP A 319 -2.36 -1.14 26.27
N TYR A 320 -1.59 -0.41 25.46
CA TYR A 320 -0.66 0.62 25.95
C TYR A 320 -1.39 1.95 26.23
N ASP A 321 -2.45 2.27 25.49
CA ASP A 321 -3.31 3.46 25.69
C ASP A 321 -4.00 3.51 27.07
N ARG A 322 -4.03 2.36 27.75
CA ARG A 322 -4.53 2.21 29.11
C ARG A 322 -3.64 2.88 30.16
N PHE A 323 -2.35 3.05 29.89
CA PHE A 323 -1.41 3.65 30.84
C PHE A 323 -1.46 5.19 30.84
N GLU A 324 -2.04 5.82 29.80
CA GLU A 324 -2.13 7.28 29.69
C GLU A 324 -3.55 7.85 29.93
N GLY A 325 -4.53 7.00 30.26
CA GLY A 325 -5.81 7.45 30.81
C GLY A 325 -6.92 7.75 29.79
N VAL A 326 -6.96 7.05 28.66
CA VAL A 326 -8.09 7.10 27.71
C VAL A 326 -9.28 6.25 28.22
N ASP A 327 -10.49 6.70 27.86
CA ASP A 327 -11.79 6.30 28.41
C ASP A 327 -12.07 4.79 28.27
N THR A 328 -12.05 4.09 29.41
CA THR A 328 -12.27 2.63 29.50
C THR A 328 -13.67 2.23 29.02
N ASP A 329 -14.62 3.15 29.01
CA ASP A 329 -15.99 2.86 28.63
C ASP A 329 -16.17 2.72 27.09
N GLU A 330 -15.38 3.45 26.28
CA GLU A 330 -15.35 3.26 24.81
C GLU A 330 -14.70 1.91 24.42
N TRP A 331 -13.74 1.47 25.23
CA TRP A 331 -13.10 0.15 25.14
C TRP A 331 -14.06 -1.00 25.43
N LEU A 332 -14.83 -0.86 26.52
CA LEU A 332 -15.86 -1.82 26.88
C LEU A 332 -16.95 -1.90 25.80
N GLN A 333 -17.27 -0.80 25.14
CA GLN A 333 -18.21 -0.78 24.02
C GLN A 333 -17.68 -1.53 22.80
N LEU A 334 -16.39 -1.39 22.43
CA LEU A 334 -15.78 -2.18 21.35
C LEU A 334 -15.78 -3.68 21.69
N TYR A 335 -15.47 -4.02 22.93
CA TYR A 335 -15.59 -5.38 23.45
C TYR A 335 -17.03 -5.92 23.37
N ASP A 336 -18.02 -5.14 23.78
CA ASP A 336 -19.43 -5.54 23.74
C ASP A 336 -19.93 -5.69 22.29
N ASN A 337 -19.42 -4.89 21.35
CA ASN A 337 -19.71 -5.03 19.93
C ASN A 337 -19.13 -6.35 19.36
N VAL A 338 -17.88 -6.70 19.71
CA VAL A 338 -17.25 -8.00 19.35
C VAL A 338 -18.06 -9.16 19.91
N ARG A 339 -18.48 -9.04 21.17
CA ARG A 339 -19.28 -10.07 21.86
C ARG A 339 -20.66 -10.22 21.24
N GLN A 340 -21.37 -9.13 20.95
CA GLN A 340 -22.69 -9.18 20.32
C GLN A 340 -22.62 -9.85 18.95
N PHE A 341 -21.62 -9.50 18.13
CA PHE A 341 -21.41 -10.11 16.82
C PHE A 341 -21.19 -11.64 16.92
N GLY A 342 -20.35 -12.08 17.87
CA GLY A 342 -20.11 -13.51 18.12
C GLY A 342 -21.30 -14.26 18.73
N LEU A 343 -22.29 -13.56 19.29
CA LEU A 343 -23.51 -14.14 19.86
C LEU A 343 -24.69 -14.15 18.88
N THR A 344 -24.66 -13.32 17.83
CA THR A 344 -25.73 -13.23 16.83
C THR A 344 -25.55 -14.21 15.66
N ASP A 345 -24.32 -14.61 15.35
CA ASP A 345 -24.05 -15.58 14.29
C ASP A 345 -24.15 -17.04 14.77
N SER A 346 -24.59 -17.91 13.87
CA SER A 346 -24.66 -19.35 14.13
C SER A 346 -23.27 -19.92 14.48
N ILE A 347 -23.19 -20.84 15.43
CA ILE A 347 -21.95 -21.58 15.77
C ILE A 347 -21.41 -22.38 14.56
N TYR A 348 -22.28 -22.62 13.57
CA TYR A 348 -21.94 -23.26 12.29
C TYR A 348 -21.51 -22.28 11.20
N ASP A 349 -21.52 -20.98 11.49
CA ASP A 349 -21.07 -19.96 10.57
C ASP A 349 -19.55 -20.05 10.39
N PRO A 350 -19.03 -20.08 9.14
CA PRO A 350 -17.60 -20.05 8.86
C PRO A 350 -16.88 -18.86 9.53
N HIS A 351 -17.57 -17.74 9.75
CA HIS A 351 -17.10 -16.56 10.47
C HIS A 351 -16.93 -16.85 11.97
N TYR A 352 -17.84 -17.60 12.59
CA TYR A 352 -17.67 -18.08 13.97
C TYR A 352 -16.46 -19.01 14.10
N ALA A 353 -16.21 -19.90 13.14
CA ALA A 353 -15.05 -20.79 13.17
C ALA A 353 -13.71 -20.05 13.07
N VAL A 354 -13.65 -18.98 12.26
CA VAL A 354 -12.46 -18.12 12.16
C VAL A 354 -12.30 -17.26 13.42
N LEU A 355 -13.39 -16.71 13.96
CA LEU A 355 -13.41 -15.93 15.19
C LEU A 355 -13.03 -16.78 16.40
N ASP A 356 -13.60 -17.98 16.56
CA ASP A 356 -13.22 -18.93 17.61
C ASP A 356 -11.73 -19.25 17.52
N ARG A 357 -11.23 -19.68 16.35
CA ARG A 357 -9.80 -19.98 16.15
C ARG A 357 -8.89 -18.81 16.51
N THR A 358 -9.31 -17.60 16.15
CA THR A 358 -8.63 -16.36 16.49
C THR A 358 -8.56 -16.16 18.00
N VAL A 359 -9.72 -16.16 18.65
CA VAL A 359 -9.83 -15.89 20.07
C VAL A 359 -9.04 -16.97 20.81
N ARG A 360 -9.15 -18.25 20.43
CA ARG A 360 -8.30 -19.33 20.99
C ARG A 360 -6.80 -19.03 20.90
N HIS A 361 -6.36 -18.51 19.75
CA HIS A 361 -4.93 -18.29 19.47
C HIS A 361 -4.35 -17.11 20.27
N TYR A 362 -5.10 -16.03 20.43
CA TYR A 362 -4.60 -14.80 21.07
C TYR A 362 -5.08 -14.62 22.52
N TRP A 363 -6.19 -15.24 22.93
CA TRP A 363 -6.79 -15.05 24.25
C TRP A 363 -5.88 -15.47 25.40
N LYS A 364 -5.32 -16.69 25.33
CA LYS A 364 -4.49 -17.23 26.41
C LYS A 364 -3.16 -16.48 26.58
N PRO A 365 -2.37 -16.24 25.51
CA PRO A 365 -1.17 -15.41 25.63
C PRO A 365 -1.47 -14.02 26.21
N THR A 366 -2.60 -13.42 25.82
CA THR A 366 -3.04 -12.13 26.36
C THR A 366 -3.39 -12.20 27.84
N ALA A 367 -4.17 -13.21 28.25
CA ALA A 367 -4.56 -13.39 29.65
C ALA A 367 -3.32 -13.64 30.53
N ASP A 368 -2.35 -14.39 30.02
CA ASP A 368 -1.09 -14.69 30.71
C ASP A 368 -0.22 -13.43 30.85
N ILE A 369 -0.14 -12.58 29.82
CA ILE A 369 0.55 -11.28 29.87
C ILE A 369 -0.11 -10.33 30.87
N LEU A 370 -1.45 -10.20 30.84
CA LEU A 370 -2.20 -9.35 31.76
C LEU A 370 -2.03 -9.82 33.22
N ASN A 371 -2.07 -11.13 33.46
CA ASN A 371 -1.76 -11.70 34.77
C ASN A 371 -0.29 -11.48 35.17
N GLY A 372 0.64 -11.51 34.20
CA GLY A 372 2.06 -11.21 34.37
C GLY A 372 2.29 -9.79 34.89
N TYR A 373 1.59 -8.79 34.36
CA TYR A 373 1.70 -7.40 34.83
C TYR A 373 1.18 -7.18 36.25
N ILE A 374 0.17 -7.95 36.67
CA ILE A 374 -0.33 -7.95 38.05
C ILE A 374 0.66 -8.61 39.00
N THR A 375 1.21 -9.76 38.60
CA THR A 375 2.11 -10.53 39.45
C THR A 375 3.48 -9.87 39.59
N SER A 376 3.93 -9.12 38.59
CA SER A 376 5.14 -8.30 38.63
C SER A 376 4.97 -6.95 39.35
N GLY A 377 3.74 -6.59 39.76
CA GLY A 377 3.47 -5.33 40.46
C GLY A 377 3.59 -4.09 39.57
N ILE A 378 3.67 -4.25 38.24
CA ILE A 378 3.67 -3.15 37.27
C ILE A 378 2.33 -2.41 37.31
N VAL A 379 1.24 -3.13 37.57
CA VAL A 379 -0.11 -2.57 37.73
C VAL A 379 -0.69 -2.99 39.07
N ALA A 380 -1.26 -2.04 39.79
CA ALA A 380 -1.90 -2.29 41.07
C ALA A 380 -3.10 -3.25 40.91
N ARG A 381 -3.25 -4.21 41.82
CA ARG A 381 -4.32 -5.22 41.76
C ARG A 381 -5.73 -4.63 41.86
N ASP A 382 -5.84 -3.45 42.45
CA ASP A 382 -7.07 -2.68 42.65
C ASP A 382 -7.32 -1.65 41.54
N ASP A 383 -6.51 -1.64 40.48
CA ASP A 383 -6.76 -0.82 39.30
C ASP A 383 -8.12 -1.20 38.69
N ARG A 384 -9.09 -0.29 38.82
CA ARG A 384 -10.48 -0.53 38.46
C ARG A 384 -10.66 -0.84 36.97
N ASN A 385 -9.79 -0.32 36.12
CA ASN A 385 -9.82 -0.55 34.67
C ASN A 385 -9.21 -1.91 34.31
N LEU A 386 -8.21 -2.38 35.07
CA LEU A 386 -7.65 -3.73 34.96
C LEU A 386 -8.71 -4.78 35.25
N VAL A 387 -9.42 -4.57 36.36
CA VAL A 387 -10.45 -5.50 36.82
C VAL A 387 -11.55 -5.59 35.77
N LYS A 388 -12.05 -4.44 35.27
CA LYS A 388 -13.01 -4.38 34.16
C LYS A 388 -12.52 -5.12 32.91
N MET A 389 -11.25 -4.93 32.53
CA MET A 389 -10.67 -5.60 31.36
C MET A 389 -10.48 -7.11 31.56
N LEU A 390 -9.99 -7.54 32.72
CA LEU A 390 -9.87 -8.96 33.06
C LEU A 390 -11.24 -9.62 33.13
N GLU A 391 -12.25 -8.93 33.66
CA GLU A 391 -13.63 -9.40 33.67
C GLU A 391 -14.19 -9.53 32.25
N ALA A 392 -13.97 -8.54 31.39
CA ALA A 392 -14.33 -8.59 29.97
C ALA A 392 -13.59 -9.75 29.26
N TRP A 393 -12.29 -9.90 29.48
CA TRP A 393 -11.48 -10.95 28.86
C TRP A 393 -11.84 -12.35 29.36
N ASN A 394 -12.11 -12.50 30.65
CA ASN A 394 -12.64 -13.73 31.24
C ASN A 394 -14.03 -14.05 30.70
N THR A 395 -14.86 -13.03 30.49
CA THR A 395 -16.19 -13.20 29.89
C THR A 395 -16.07 -13.64 28.43
N LEU A 396 -15.14 -13.08 27.65
CA LEU A 396 -14.83 -13.54 26.29
C LEU A 396 -14.38 -15.01 26.30
N GLY A 397 -13.44 -15.36 27.18
CA GLY A 397 -12.95 -16.72 27.33
C GLY A 397 -14.07 -17.72 27.64
N ARG A 398 -15.02 -17.33 28.50
CA ARG A 398 -16.22 -18.14 28.77
C ARG A 398 -17.13 -18.26 27.56
N THR A 399 -17.38 -17.16 26.85
CA THR A 399 -18.22 -17.15 25.63
C THR A 399 -17.67 -18.11 24.57
N PHE A 400 -16.35 -18.18 24.41
CA PHE A 400 -15.69 -19.08 23.46
C PHE A 400 -15.25 -20.43 24.04
N ARG A 401 -15.63 -20.76 25.29
CA ARG A 401 -15.27 -22.02 25.98
C ARG A 401 -13.75 -22.29 25.96
N LEU A 402 -12.97 -21.31 26.41
CA LEU A 402 -11.50 -21.33 26.45
C LEU A 402 -10.92 -21.54 27.85
N GLN A 403 -11.78 -21.81 28.84
CA GLN A 403 -11.38 -22.08 30.22
C GLN A 403 -10.86 -23.49 30.41
#